data_AF-A0A8T4NEW4-F1
#
_entry.id   AF-A0A8T4NEW4-F1
#
_cell.length_a   1.000
_cell.length_b   1.000
_cell.length_c   1.000
_cell.angle_alpha   90.00
_cell.angle_beta   90.00
_cell.angle_gamma   90.00
#
_symmetry.space_group_name_H-M   'P 1'
#
loop_
_entity.id
_entity.type
_entity.pdbx_description
1 polymer ?
#
loop_
_entity_poly.entity_id
_entity_poly.type
_entity_poly.pdbx_seq_one_letter_code
_entity_poly.pdbx_strand_id
1 'polypeptide(L)' 'MKEKSFINYNVDIKTAEEHLEEFKQLSTNKQKEILIQMLNKNQLYVNLSEIEDSHFKVDKEDKELNKQFYQGE' A
#
# COMPACT_ATOMS: atom_id res chain seq x y z
N MET A 1 -14.28 -7.40 -8.54
CA MET A 1 -13.90 -6.69 -7.30
C MET A 1 -13.60 -7.63 -6.11
N LYS A 2 -13.52 -8.97 -6.28
CA LYS A 2 -13.33 -9.93 -5.18
C LYS A 2 -12.03 -10.77 -5.27
N GLU A 3 -11.06 -10.38 -6.08
CA GLU A 3 -9.91 -11.26 -6.37
C GLU A 3 -8.56 -10.79 -5.81
N LYS A 4 -8.46 -9.55 -5.32
CA LYS A 4 -7.24 -9.05 -4.67
C LYS A 4 -7.61 -8.15 -3.50
N SER A 5 -7.85 -8.77 -2.34
CA SER A 5 -8.11 -8.04 -1.11
C SER A 5 -6.78 -7.48 -0.59
N PHE A 6 -6.43 -6.28 -1.05
CA PHE A 6 -5.38 -5.44 -0.43
C PHE A 6 -5.85 -4.80 0.89
N ILE A 7 -6.95 -5.32 1.47
CA ILE A 7 -7.46 -4.82 2.74
C ILE A 7 -6.64 -5.51 3.83
N ASN A 8 -5.90 -4.67 4.56
CA ASN A 8 -5.19 -5.03 5.78
C ASN A 8 -6.14 -5.79 6.71
N TYR A 9 -5.88 -7.08 6.97
CA TYR A 9 -6.66 -7.92 7.90
C TYR A 9 -6.68 -7.37 9.34
N ASN A 10 -5.88 -6.35 9.64
CA ASN A 10 -5.86 -5.63 10.91
C ASN A 10 -6.91 -4.50 11.01
N VAL A 11 -7.68 -4.21 9.95
CA VAL A 11 -8.82 -3.29 10.05
C VAL A 11 -9.99 -4.07 10.62
N ASP A 12 -10.38 -3.73 11.85
CA ASP A 12 -11.59 -4.28 12.46
C ASP A 12 -12.80 -3.83 11.62
N ILE A 13 -13.32 -4.77 10.84
CA ILE A 13 -14.42 -4.52 9.91
C ILE A 13 -15.64 -3.95 10.66
N LYS A 14 -15.82 -4.32 11.93
CA LYS A 14 -16.92 -3.81 12.76
C LYS A 14 -16.79 -2.30 12.99
N THR A 15 -15.59 -1.83 13.35
CA THR A 15 -15.33 -0.40 13.53
C THR A 15 -15.47 0.37 12.22
N ALA A 16 -15.07 -0.24 11.09
CA ALA A 16 -15.27 0.39 9.78
C ALA A 16 -16.76 0.49 9.38
N GLU A 17 -17.58 -0.50 9.74
CA GLU A 17 -19.03 -0.50 9.51
C GLU A 17 -19.74 0.55 10.38
N GLU A 18 -19.35 0.70 11.65
CA GLU A 18 -19.90 1.68 12.58
C GLU A 18 -19.68 3.13 12.10
N HIS A 19 -18.50 3.44 11.56
CA HIS A 19 -18.14 4.79 11.08
C HIS A 19 -18.41 5.00 9.58
N LEU A 20 -19.08 4.06 8.90
CA LEU A 20 -19.24 4.09 7.44
C LEU A 20 -20.09 5.29 6.98
N GLU A 21 -21.17 5.60 7.71
CA GLU A 21 -22.05 6.73 7.37
C GLU A 21 -21.36 8.08 7.59
N GLU A 22 -20.53 8.20 8.63
CA GLU A 22 -19.69 9.38 8.88
C GLU A 22 -18.66 9.56 7.76
N PHE A 23 -18.04 8.46 7.32
CA PHE A 23 -17.08 8.47 6.22
C PHE A 23 -17.71 8.90 4.89
N LYS A 24 -18.94 8.46 4.59
CA LYS A 24 -19.67 8.86 3.37
C LYS A 24 -19.99 10.35 3.31
N GLN A 25 -20.13 11.01 4.46
CA GLN A 25 -20.40 12.45 4.55
C GLN A 25 -19.14 13.31 4.37
N LEU A 26 -17.94 12.72 4.40
CA LEU A 26 -16.70 13.44 4.18
C LEU A 26 -16.50 13.83 2.71
N SER A 27 -15.70 14.87 2.49
CA SER A 27 -15.28 15.25 1.14
C SER A 27 -14.42 14.16 0.50
N THR A 28 -14.44 14.07 -0.83
CA THR A 28 -13.65 13.08 -1.59
C THR A 28 -12.16 13.14 -1.27
N ASN A 29 -11.61 14.33 -1.00
CA ASN A 29 -10.21 14.47 -0.59
C ASN A 29 -9.95 13.82 0.76
N LYS A 30 -10.85 14.01 1.73
CA LYS A 30 -10.70 13.45 3.07
C LYS A 30 -10.91 11.94 3.09
N GLN A 31 -11.84 11.44 2.27
CA GLN A 31 -12.03 10.01 2.06
C GLN A 31 -10.75 9.34 1.52
N LYS A 32 -10.09 9.96 0.53
CA LYS A 32 -8.81 9.46 0.00
C LYS A 32 -7.71 9.43 1.05
N GLU A 33 -7.56 10.49 1.85
CA GLU A 33 -6.56 10.52 2.93
C GLU A 33 -6.77 9.38 3.94
N ILE A 34 -8.01 9.18 4.40
CA ILE A 34 -8.34 8.13 5.38
C ILE A 34 -8.05 6.75 4.78
N LEU A 35 -8.46 6.51 3.53
CA LEU A 35 -8.17 5.24 2.86
C LEU A 35 -6.67 4.98 2.74
N ILE A 36 -5.87 5.99 2.37
CA ILE A 36 -4.41 5.87 2.30
C ILE A 36 -3.82 5.57 3.69
N GLN A 37 -4.37 6.17 4.75
CA GLN A 37 -3.92 5.90 6.12
C GLN A 37 -4.27 4.49 6.61
N MET A 38 -5.37 3.91 6.13
CA MET A 38 -5.78 2.54 6.46
C MET A 38 -4.96 1.46 5.72
N LEU A 39 -4.26 1.81 4.64
CA LEU A 39 -3.40 0.87 3.92
C LEU A 39 -2.23 0.41 4.80
N ASN A 40 -2.00 -0.90 4.84
CA ASN A 40 -0.82 -1.44 5.48
C ASN A 40 0.41 -1.11 4.63
N LYS A 41 1.21 -0.13 5.03
CA LYS A 41 2.44 0.21 4.30
C LYS A 41 3.45 -0.94 4.25
N ASN A 42 3.37 -1.90 5.19
CA ASN A 42 4.21 -3.09 5.15
C ASN A 42 3.86 -4.03 3.97
N GLN A 43 2.66 -3.91 3.39
CA GLN A 43 2.31 -4.63 2.16
C GLN A 43 2.93 -4.02 0.89
N LEU A 44 3.57 -2.84 1.01
CA LEU A 44 4.33 -2.22 -0.07
C LEU A 44 5.79 -2.68 -0.10
N TYR A 45 6.20 -3.53 0.84
CA TYR A 45 7.53 -4.10 0.85
C TYR A 45 7.71 -5.11 -0.30
N VAL A 46 8.83 -5.00 -0.99
CA VAL A 46 9.24 -5.88 -2.09
C VAL A 46 10.64 -6.39 -1.77
N ASN A 47 10.86 -7.69 -1.88
CA ASN A 47 12.20 -8.24 -1.67
C ASN A 47 13.16 -7.77 -2.77
N LEU A 48 14.44 -7.61 -2.42
CA LEU A 48 15.47 -7.23 -3.39
C LEU A 48 15.57 -8.19 -4.58
N SER A 49 15.39 -9.49 -4.36
CA SER A 49 15.37 -10.51 -5.43
C SER A 49 14.22 -10.33 -6.42
N GLU A 50 13.15 -9.66 -6.01
CA GLU A 50 11.93 -9.41 -6.77
C GLU A 50 11.84 -7.97 -7.28
N ILE A 51 12.83 -7.11 -6.98
CA ILE A 51 12.81 -5.69 -7.33
C ILE A 51 12.72 -5.46 -8.85
N GLU A 52 13.21 -6.41 -9.64
CA GLU A 52 13.15 -6.35 -11.10
C GLU A 52 11.80 -6.77 -11.69
N ASP A 53 10.93 -7.40 -10.91
CA ASP A 53 9.62 -7.84 -11.39
C ASP A 53 8.73 -6.62 -11.75
N SER A 54 8.31 -6.60 -13.02
CA SER A 54 7.40 -5.60 -13.59
C SER A 54 6.07 -5.47 -12.84
N HIS A 55 5.66 -6.49 -12.09
CA HIS A 55 4.45 -6.49 -11.28
C HIS A 55 4.44 -5.38 -10.23
N PHE A 56 5.59 -5.14 -9.59
CA PHE A 56 5.71 -4.18 -8.50
C PHE A 56 5.93 -2.74 -8.97
N LYS A 57 6.26 -2.55 -10.26
CA LYS A 57 6.46 -1.23 -10.88
C LYS A 57 7.40 -0.32 -10.09
N VAL A 58 8.46 -0.90 -9.51
CA VAL A 58 9.50 -0.14 -8.82
C VAL A 58 10.21 0.76 -9.83
N ASP A 59 10.44 2.01 -9.45
CA ASP A 59 11.07 2.99 -10.31
C ASP A 59 12.53 2.62 -10.61
N LYS A 60 13.01 3.05 -11.79
CA LYS A 60 14.38 2.75 -12.23
C LYS A 60 15.43 3.33 -11.28
N GLU A 61 15.16 4.50 -10.73
CA GLU A 61 16.01 5.20 -9.78
C GLU A 61 16.18 4.38 -8.49
N ASP A 62 15.08 3.86 -7.93
CA ASP A 62 15.12 3.01 -6.74
C ASP A 62 15.85 1.69 -7.00
N LYS A 63 15.66 1.07 -8.18
CA LYS A 63 16.39 -0.14 -8.58
C LYS A 63 17.90 0.10 -8.64
N GLU A 64 18.31 1.19 -9.26
CA GLU A 64 19.71 1.56 -9.41
C GLU A 64 20.35 1.88 -8.05
N LEU A 65 19.65 2.63 -7.19
CA LEU A 65 20.10 2.92 -5.84
C LEU A 65 20.32 1.63 -5.02
N ASN A 66 19.39 0.69 -5.09
CA ASN A 66 19.51 -0.59 -4.40
C ASN A 66 20.67 -1.43 -4.95
N LYS A 67 20.87 -1.46 -6.28
CA LYS A 67 22.02 -2.14 -6.88
C LYS A 67 23.34 -1.54 -6.39
N GLN A 68 23.48 -0.22 -6.40
CA GLN A 68 24.69 0.44 -5.91
C GLN A 68 24.95 0.16 -4.43
N PHE A 69 23.90 0.12 -3.62
CA PHE A 69 24.02 -0.16 -2.19
C PHE A 69 24.44 -1.60 -1.90
N TYR A 70 23.89 -2.60 -2.61
CA TYR A 70 24.13 -4.02 -2.36
C TYR A 70 25.23 -4.66 -3.23
N GLN A 71 25.66 -4.02 -4.32
CA GLN A 71 26.76 -4.48 -5.19
C GLN A 71 28.11 -3.82 -4.86
N GLY A 72 28.17 -3.01 -3.79
CA GLY A 72 29.40 -2.43 -3.26
C GLY A 72 30.20 -3.42 -2.40
N GLU A 73 30.71 -4.49 -3.00
CA GLU A 73 31.90 -5.26 -2.56
C GLU A 73 32.82 -5.54 -3.74
#